data_AF-A0A358IWV3-F1
#
_entry.id   AF-A0A358IWV3-F1
#
_cell.length_a   1.000
_cell.length_b   1.000
_cell.length_c   1.000
_cell.angle_alpha   90.00
_cell.angle_beta   90.00
_cell.angle_gamma   90.00
#
_symmetry.space_group_name_H-M   'P 1'
#
loop_
_entity.id
_entity.type
_entity.pdbx_description
1 polymer ?
#
loop_
_entity_poly.entity_id
_entity_poly.type
_entity_poly.pdbx_seq_one_letter_code
_entity_poly.pdbx_strand_id
1 'polypeptide(L)'
;VAARITERIDIPLIVDADTGFGNALNMGRTVRLFERAGARAIQIEDQTFPKRCGHLRGKGVISAQEMAGKVRAAVDARHDDDTLIIARTDAIAVEGFEAAMDRAELFLEAGADVLFVEAPRDLEQMRTVAERFAA
;
A
#
# COMPACT_ATOMS: atom_id res chain seq x y z
N VAL A 1 8.61 17.15 1.30
CA VAL A 1 9.94 16.50 1.31
C VAL A 1 10.21 15.80 -0.01
N ALA A 2 9.32 14.92 -0.49
CA ALA A 2 9.45 14.21 -1.78
C ALA A 2 9.97 15.08 -2.95
N ALA A 3 9.31 16.19 -3.27
CA ALA A 3 9.74 17.09 -4.37
C ALA A 3 11.19 17.58 -4.21
N ARG A 4 11.64 17.87 -2.98
CA ARG A 4 13.02 18.32 -2.76
C ARG A 4 14.05 17.21 -3.06
N ILE A 5 13.67 15.95 -2.91
CA ILE A 5 14.52 14.80 -3.22
C ILE A 5 14.56 14.60 -4.73
N THR A 6 13.40 14.50 -5.38
CA THR A 6 13.25 14.20 -6.81
C THR A 6 13.79 15.31 -7.72
N GLU A 7 13.82 16.56 -7.27
CA GLU A 7 14.50 17.68 -7.97
C GLU A 7 16.03 17.55 -8.02
N ARG A 8 16.64 16.62 -7.27
CA ARG A 8 18.11 16.52 -7.10
C ARG A 8 18.70 15.20 -7.57
N ILE A 9 17.87 14.17 -7.77
CA ILE A 9 18.30 12.84 -8.17
C ILE A 9 17.35 12.26 -9.21
N ASP A 10 17.88 11.49 -10.14
CA ASP A 10 17.09 10.74 -11.13
C ASP A 10 16.73 9.32 -10.64
N ILE A 11 17.10 8.97 -9.41
CA ILE A 11 16.80 7.66 -8.81
C ILE A 11 15.28 7.60 -8.50
N PRO A 12 14.55 6.58 -8.97
CA PRO A 12 13.12 6.43 -8.69
C PRO A 12 12.81 6.42 -7.20
N LEU A 13 11.85 7.25 -6.78
CA LEU A 13 11.45 7.38 -5.38
C LEU A 13 10.15 6.64 -5.09
N ILE A 14 10.19 5.74 -4.11
CA ILE A 14 8.98 5.16 -3.48
C ILE A 14 8.59 6.02 -2.28
N VAL A 15 7.32 6.38 -2.17
CA VAL A 15 6.80 7.18 -1.06
C VAL A 15 5.77 6.41 -0.26
N ASP A 16 5.96 6.33 1.06
CA ASP A 16 4.92 5.88 2.00
C ASP A 16 3.89 6.99 2.19
N ALA A 17 2.66 6.71 1.77
CA ALA A 17 1.51 7.61 1.85
C ALA A 17 0.57 7.25 3.02
N ASP A 18 1.04 6.45 3.97
CA ASP A 18 0.26 5.96 5.11
C ASP A 18 -1.09 5.37 4.64
N THR A 19 -2.18 5.77 5.27
CA THR A 19 -3.54 5.37 4.94
C THR A 19 -4.15 6.25 3.83
N GLY A 20 -3.36 7.05 3.11
CA GLY A 20 -3.84 7.97 2.06
C GLY A 20 -4.47 9.27 2.57
N PHE A 21 -4.28 9.60 3.86
CA PHE A 21 -4.71 10.84 4.51
C PHE A 21 -6.24 11.09 4.46
N GLY A 22 -7.05 10.03 4.52
CA GLY A 22 -8.50 10.10 4.63
C GLY A 22 -9.21 8.95 3.91
N ASN A 23 -10.34 9.26 3.27
CA ASN A 23 -11.14 8.30 2.51
C ASN A 23 -10.68 8.22 1.03
N ALA A 24 -11.45 7.53 0.18
CA ALA A 24 -11.16 7.38 -1.25
C ALA A 24 -10.99 8.73 -2.00
N LEU A 25 -11.72 9.78 -1.63
CA LEU A 25 -11.54 11.11 -2.25
C LEU A 25 -10.19 11.74 -1.86
N ASN A 26 -9.80 11.57 -0.60
CA ASN A 26 -8.47 11.99 -0.14
C ASN A 26 -7.38 11.20 -0.84
N MET A 27 -7.60 9.90 -1.06
CA MET A 27 -6.65 9.03 -1.75
C MET A 27 -6.30 9.55 -3.14
N GLY A 28 -7.31 9.89 -3.95
CA GLY A 28 -7.05 10.44 -5.28
C GLY A 28 -6.28 11.76 -5.27
N ARG A 29 -6.52 12.62 -4.27
CA ARG A 29 -5.71 13.84 -4.07
C ARG A 29 -4.27 13.50 -3.67
N THR A 30 -4.09 12.51 -2.80
CA THR A 30 -2.78 12.06 -2.30
C THR A 30 -1.92 11.53 -3.44
N VAL A 31 -2.45 10.63 -4.27
CA VAL A 31 -1.75 10.07 -5.44
C VAL A 31 -1.24 11.18 -6.36
N ARG A 32 -2.15 12.05 -6.81
CA ARG A 32 -1.81 13.16 -7.71
C ARG A 32 -0.77 14.12 -7.12
N LEU A 33 -0.73 14.30 -5.80
CA LEU A 33 0.25 15.16 -5.16
C LEU A 33 1.64 14.52 -5.11
N PHE A 34 1.74 13.23 -4.80
CA PHE A 34 3.03 12.55 -4.78
C PHE A 34 3.58 12.30 -6.17
N GLU A 35 2.72 11.97 -7.12
CA GLU A 35 3.09 11.86 -8.54
C GLU A 35 3.62 13.20 -9.08
N ARG A 36 2.93 14.32 -8.84
CA ARG A 36 3.46 15.67 -9.16
C ARG A 36 4.75 16.00 -8.45
N ALA A 37 5.01 15.39 -7.29
CA ALA A 37 6.26 15.55 -6.57
C ALA A 37 7.37 14.61 -7.07
N GLY A 38 7.14 13.86 -8.16
CA GLY A 38 8.12 12.97 -8.79
C GLY A 38 8.23 11.57 -8.18
N ALA A 39 7.26 11.15 -7.35
CA ALA A 39 7.23 9.77 -6.86
C ALA A 39 6.97 8.80 -8.01
N ARG A 40 7.72 7.69 -8.07
CA ARG A 40 7.54 6.63 -9.07
C ARG A 40 6.76 5.44 -8.54
N ALA A 41 6.67 5.31 -7.22
CA ALA A 41 5.72 4.40 -6.59
C ALA A 41 5.16 5.01 -5.30
N ILE A 42 3.92 4.67 -4.98
CA ILE A 42 3.19 5.20 -3.83
C ILE A 42 2.65 4.01 -3.04
N GLN A 43 3.12 3.85 -1.80
CA GLN A 43 2.65 2.82 -0.89
C GLN A 43 1.51 3.32 -0.02
N ILE A 44 0.44 2.53 0.09
CA ILE A 44 -0.74 2.81 0.92
C ILE A 44 -1.07 1.59 1.79
N GLU A 45 -1.51 1.81 3.04
CA GLU A 45 -1.75 0.73 4.01
C GLU A 45 -3.19 0.67 4.54
N ASP A 46 -3.58 -0.52 5.00
CA ASP A 46 -4.93 -0.86 5.48
C ASP A 46 -5.16 -0.63 6.98
N GLN A 47 -4.24 0.07 7.67
CA GLN A 47 -4.41 0.39 9.09
C GLN A 47 -5.58 1.35 9.33
N THR A 48 -6.21 1.24 10.50
CA THR A 48 -7.14 2.24 11.01
C THR A 48 -6.42 3.55 11.37
N PHE A 49 -7.13 4.66 11.33
CA PHE A 49 -6.60 5.96 11.75
C PHE A 49 -6.96 6.27 13.21
N PRO A 50 -6.03 6.82 14.04
CA PRO A 50 -4.63 7.07 13.74
C PRO A 50 -3.81 5.76 13.67
N LYS A 51 -2.97 5.64 12.63
CA LYS A 51 -2.11 4.47 12.42
C LYS A 51 -1.05 4.31 13.51
N ARG A 52 -0.48 3.12 13.66
CA ARG A 52 0.70 2.88 14.50
C ARG A 52 1.81 2.19 13.70
N CYS A 53 3.02 2.14 14.25
CA CYS A 53 4.12 1.42 13.62
C CYS A 53 3.79 -0.07 13.46
N GLY A 54 4.13 -0.64 12.29
CA GLY A 54 3.90 -2.03 11.86
C GLY A 54 4.36 -3.13 12.85
N HIS A 55 5.22 -2.78 13.79
CA HIS A 55 5.80 -3.71 14.75
C HIS A 55 5.23 -3.55 16.18
N LEU A 56 4.30 -2.60 16.40
CA LEU A 56 3.71 -2.32 17.72
C LEU A 56 2.34 -3.00 17.91
N ARG A 57 2.01 -3.32 19.17
CA ARG A 57 0.71 -3.87 19.57
C ARG A 57 -0.41 -2.81 19.51
N GLY A 58 -1.65 -3.29 19.35
CA GLY A 58 -2.85 -2.45 19.35
C GLY A 58 -3.10 -1.72 18.02
N LYS A 59 -2.60 -2.29 16.91
CA LYS A 59 -2.99 -1.90 15.56
C LYS A 59 -4.34 -2.51 15.22
N GLY A 60 -5.12 -1.77 14.44
CA GLY A 60 -6.33 -2.25 13.79
C GLY A 60 -6.20 -2.06 12.30
N VAL A 61 -6.92 -2.86 11.52
CA VAL A 61 -7.05 -2.70 10.08
C VAL A 61 -8.50 -2.39 9.72
N ILE A 62 -8.71 -1.60 8.67
CA ILE A 62 -10.04 -1.39 8.08
C ILE A 62 -10.51 -2.66 7.38
N SER A 63 -11.78 -2.71 6.97
CA SER A 63 -12.29 -3.85 6.21
C SER A 63 -11.51 -4.03 4.89
N ALA A 64 -11.34 -5.28 4.44
CA ALA A 64 -10.63 -5.57 3.20
C ALA A 64 -11.26 -4.85 1.99
N GLN A 65 -12.59 -4.77 1.95
CA GLN A 65 -13.35 -4.08 0.90
C GLN A 65 -13.14 -2.56 0.90
N GLU A 66 -13.06 -1.94 2.09
CA GLU A 66 -12.74 -0.52 2.19
C GLU A 66 -11.33 -0.23 1.67
N MET A 67 -10.34 -1.07 2.03
CA MET A 67 -8.99 -0.91 1.51
C MET A 67 -8.94 -1.15 0.00
N ALA A 68 -9.59 -2.19 -0.52
CA ALA A 68 -9.69 -2.45 -1.96
C ALA A 68 -10.30 -1.25 -2.71
N GLY A 69 -11.34 -0.61 -2.14
CA GLY A 69 -11.90 0.63 -2.69
C GLY A 69 -10.91 1.79 -2.70
N LYS A 70 -10.04 1.91 -1.69
CA LYS A 70 -8.96 2.90 -1.65
C LYS A 70 -7.85 2.59 -2.65
N VAL A 71 -7.48 1.33 -2.83
CA VAL A 71 -6.54 0.89 -3.87
C VAL A 71 -7.07 1.27 -5.25
N ARG A 72 -8.33 0.94 -5.55
CA ARG A 72 -8.95 1.30 -6.82
C ARG A 72 -8.98 2.81 -7.03
N ALA A 73 -9.35 3.58 -6.00
CA ALA A 73 -9.29 5.04 -6.08
C ALA A 73 -7.88 5.60 -6.28
N ALA A 74 -6.84 4.92 -5.79
CA ALA A 74 -5.45 5.31 -6.03
C ALA A 74 -5.04 5.04 -7.48
N VAL A 75 -5.35 3.85 -7.99
CA VAL A 75 -5.11 3.45 -9.38
C VAL A 75 -5.85 4.37 -10.35
N ASP A 76 -7.15 4.61 -10.15
CA ASP A 76 -7.96 5.48 -10.99
C ASP A 76 -7.49 6.95 -10.98
N ALA A 77 -6.75 7.36 -9.95
CA ALA A 77 -6.31 8.75 -9.78
C ALA A 77 -4.94 9.05 -10.35
N ARG A 78 -4.10 8.03 -10.61
CA ARG A 78 -2.76 8.20 -11.20
C ARG A 78 -2.91 8.77 -12.61
N HIS A 79 -2.01 9.67 -12.98
CA HIS A 79 -2.03 10.30 -14.30
C HIS A 79 -1.09 9.57 -15.28
N ASP A 80 0.01 9.03 -14.78
CA ASP A 80 0.98 8.23 -15.50
C ASP A 80 0.81 6.76 -15.10
N ASP A 81 0.58 5.89 -16.08
CA ASP A 81 0.43 4.45 -15.87
C ASP A 81 1.71 3.78 -15.37
N ASP A 82 2.87 4.42 -15.54
CA ASP A 82 4.12 3.95 -14.98
C ASP A 82 4.29 4.33 -13.50
N THR A 83 3.39 5.12 -12.90
CA THR A 83 3.36 5.36 -11.46
C THR A 83 2.75 4.16 -10.74
N LEU A 84 3.58 3.42 -10.00
CA LEU A 84 3.16 2.18 -9.34
C LEU A 84 2.40 2.45 -8.02
N ILE A 85 1.31 1.72 -7.80
CA ILE A 85 0.57 1.69 -6.54
C ILE A 85 0.95 0.43 -5.78
N ILE A 86 1.53 0.62 -4.60
CA ILE A 86 1.92 -0.47 -3.69
C ILE A 86 0.85 -0.59 -2.60
N ALA A 87 0.14 -1.71 -2.56
CA ALA A 87 -0.84 -1.98 -1.52
C ALA A 87 -0.20 -2.77 -0.37
N ARG A 88 -0.14 -2.16 0.81
CA ARG A 88 0.39 -2.74 2.04
C ARG A 88 -0.74 -3.27 2.91
N THR A 89 -0.57 -4.48 3.46
CA THR A 89 -1.43 -4.99 4.54
C THR A 89 -0.66 -5.23 5.83
N ASP A 90 -1.20 -4.74 6.94
CA ASP A 90 -0.71 -4.98 8.31
C ASP A 90 -1.48 -6.10 9.03
N ALA A 91 -2.31 -6.85 8.30
CA ALA A 91 -3.28 -7.78 8.86
C ALA A 91 -2.69 -9.02 9.52
N ILE A 92 -1.44 -9.42 9.23
CA ILE A 92 -0.83 -10.62 9.85
C ILE A 92 -0.90 -10.55 11.38
N ALA A 93 -0.60 -9.39 11.95
CA ALA A 93 -0.57 -9.19 13.40
C ALA A 93 -1.97 -9.01 14.03
N VAL A 94 -3.03 -8.84 13.21
CA VAL A 94 -4.40 -8.51 13.66
C VAL A 94 -5.36 -9.67 13.41
N GLU A 95 -5.34 -10.21 12.19
CA GLU A 95 -6.30 -11.20 11.68
C GLU A 95 -5.62 -12.55 11.31
N GLY A 96 -4.28 -12.58 11.23
CA GLY A 96 -3.51 -13.78 10.91
C GLY A 96 -3.01 -13.82 9.47
N PHE A 97 -2.18 -14.83 9.16
CA PHE A 97 -1.47 -14.92 7.88
C PHE A 97 -2.41 -15.13 6.69
N GLU A 98 -3.31 -16.13 6.75
CA GLU A 98 -4.24 -16.41 5.64
C GLU A 98 -5.18 -15.23 5.36
N ALA A 99 -5.71 -14.58 6.40
CA ALA A 99 -6.55 -13.38 6.23
C ALA A 99 -5.79 -12.24 5.54
N ALA A 100 -4.48 -12.09 5.81
CA ALA A 100 -3.64 -11.13 5.10
C ALA A 100 -3.43 -11.51 3.62
N MET A 101 -3.38 -12.81 3.30
CA MET A 101 -3.29 -13.26 1.91
C MET A 101 -4.58 -12.99 1.14
N ASP A 102 -5.73 -13.29 1.73
CA ASP A 102 -7.04 -13.02 1.11
C ASP A 102 -7.24 -11.50 0.87
N ARG A 103 -6.74 -10.66 1.80
CA ARG A 103 -6.67 -9.20 1.59
C ARG A 103 -5.77 -8.82 0.43
N ALA A 104 -4.58 -9.41 0.35
CA ALA A 104 -3.63 -9.13 -0.71
C ALA A 104 -4.17 -9.52 -2.11
N GLU A 105 -4.91 -10.64 -2.21
CA GLU A 105 -5.65 -11.00 -3.44
C GLU A 105 -6.65 -9.92 -3.83
N LEU A 106 -7.48 -9.43 -2.88
CA LEU A 106 -8.42 -8.35 -3.16
C LEU A 106 -7.73 -7.05 -3.58
N PHE A 107 -6.53 -6.76 -3.07
CA PHE A 107 -5.78 -5.57 -3.46
C PHE A 107 -5.21 -5.70 -4.87
N LEU A 108 -4.76 -6.89 -5.24
CA LEU A 108 -4.34 -7.21 -6.60
C LEU A 108 -5.52 -7.08 -7.59
N GLU A 109 -6.69 -7.65 -7.26
CA GLU A 109 -7.92 -7.50 -8.03
C GLU A 109 -8.39 -6.03 -8.14
N ALA A 110 -8.12 -5.23 -7.09
CA ALA A 110 -8.40 -3.80 -7.10
C ALA A 110 -7.49 -2.99 -8.04
N GLY A 111 -6.37 -3.57 -8.47
CA GLY A 111 -5.42 -3.00 -9.42
C GLY A 111 -4.07 -2.59 -8.83
N ALA A 112 -3.72 -3.04 -7.61
CA ALA A 112 -2.39 -2.79 -7.06
C ALA A 112 -1.30 -3.39 -7.97
N ASP A 113 -0.26 -2.61 -8.28
CA ASP A 113 0.87 -3.07 -9.10
C ASP A 113 1.86 -3.90 -8.27
N VAL A 114 1.94 -3.63 -6.96
CA VAL A 114 2.83 -4.33 -6.02
C VAL A 114 2.09 -4.59 -4.72
N LEU A 115 2.28 -5.78 -4.15
CA LEU A 115 1.80 -6.14 -2.84
C LEU A 115 2.93 -6.05 -1.81
N PHE A 116 2.65 -5.43 -0.67
CA PHE A 116 3.54 -5.41 0.49
C PHE A 116 2.86 -6.03 1.70
N VAL A 117 3.07 -7.33 1.91
CA VAL A 117 2.57 -8.04 3.09
C VAL A 117 3.52 -7.78 4.26
N GLU A 118 3.08 -7.02 5.26
CA GLU A 118 3.91 -6.63 6.40
C GLU A 118 4.04 -7.75 7.44
N ALA A 119 5.26 -7.93 7.94
CA ALA A 119 5.62 -8.81 9.05
C ALA A 119 5.26 -10.31 8.91
N PRO A 120 5.61 -11.00 7.79
CA PRO A 120 5.76 -12.46 7.82
C PRO A 120 6.68 -12.88 8.96
N ARG A 121 6.32 -13.95 9.68
CA ARG A 121 7.00 -14.35 10.92
C ARG A 121 8.28 -15.14 10.70
N ASP A 122 8.41 -15.76 9.54
CA ASP A 122 9.52 -16.61 9.17
C ASP A 122 9.73 -16.64 7.65
N LEU A 123 10.84 -17.27 7.24
CA LEU A 123 11.20 -17.41 5.83
C LEU A 123 10.19 -18.26 5.04
N GLU A 124 9.47 -19.16 5.70
CA GLU A 124 8.47 -20.00 5.05
C GLU A 124 7.28 -19.14 4.63
N GLN A 125 6.74 -18.32 5.53
CA GLN A 125 5.69 -17.36 5.22
C GLN A 125 6.11 -16.40 4.10
N MET A 126 7.34 -15.87 4.12
CA MET A 126 7.82 -15.01 3.03
C MET A 126 7.84 -15.73 1.68
N ARG A 127 8.25 -17.01 1.64
CA ARG A 127 8.22 -17.81 0.42
C ARG A 127 6.80 -18.03 -0.05
N THR A 128 5.88 -18.38 0.85
CA THR A 128 4.46 -18.55 0.51
C THR A 128 3.85 -17.29 -0.09
N VAL A 129 4.16 -16.10 0.45
CA VAL A 129 3.71 -14.82 -0.15
C VAL A 129 4.24 -14.70 -1.58
N ALA A 130 5.54 -14.91 -1.78
CA ALA A 130 6.16 -14.77 -3.09
C ALA A 130 5.62 -15.80 -4.11
N GLU A 131 5.39 -17.05 -3.68
CA GLU A 131 4.88 -18.13 -4.53
C GLU A 131 3.39 -17.95 -4.87
N ARG A 132 2.55 -17.52 -3.90
CA ARG A 132 1.11 -17.32 -4.12
C ARG A 132 0.83 -16.18 -5.10
N PHE A 133 1.66 -15.14 -5.09
CA PHE A 133 1.52 -13.96 -5.94
C PHE A 133 2.58 -13.85 -7.03
N ALA A 134 3.29 -14.95 -7.33
CA ALA A 134 4.17 -15.01 -8.49
C ALA A 134 3.32 -14.93 -9.77
N ALA A 135 3.50 -13.86 -10.54
CA ALA A 135 2.91 -13.70 -11.87
C ALA A 135 3.67 -14.52 -12.93
#